data_AF-A0AA43LGE4-F1
#
_entry.id   AF-A0AA43LGE4-F1
#
_cell.length_a   1.000
_cell.length_b   1.000
_cell.length_c   1.000
_cell.angle_alpha   90.00
_cell.angle_beta   90.00
_cell.angle_gamma   90.00
#
_symmetry.space_group_name_H-M   'P 1'
#
loop_
_entity.id
_entity.type
_entity.pdbx_description
1 polymer ?
#
loop_
_entity_poly.entity_id
_entity_poly.type
_entity_poly.pdbx_seq_one_letter_code
_entity_poly.pdbx_strand_id
1 'polypeptide(L)'
;MKKLVFSLFTILIVTAINAQQADELFFELSQNENAKTETIDSETMDLLKMKLDEESDEDNIEAQFFRKVNNIQAVLASDCKADYTASIEKKLTETEEGNGFTTLVKISDEGDNVYIIKKDTANEDGTRDLYIFVIDDEETIGIRITGHMSDEDFDEILKDKKLIDSLY
;
A
#
# COMPACT_ATOMS: atom_id res chain seq x y z
N MET A 1 -50.29 25.00 22.85
CA MET A 1 -48.82 24.95 23.03
C MET A 1 -48.46 23.95 24.12
N LYS A 2 -47.82 22.83 23.75
CA LYS A 2 -46.70 22.16 24.44
C LYS A 2 -46.42 20.83 23.73
N LYS A 3 -45.64 20.98 22.65
CA LYS A 3 -44.60 20.10 22.08
C LYS A 3 -44.71 18.60 22.41
N LEU A 4 -45.23 17.84 21.45
CA LEU A 4 -44.79 16.47 21.22
C LEU A 4 -43.50 16.51 20.41
N VAL A 5 -42.61 15.57 20.72
CA VAL A 5 -41.71 14.79 19.85
C VAL A 5 -40.40 14.55 20.61
N PHE A 6 -40.29 13.31 21.09
CA PHE A 6 -39.09 12.52 21.28
C PHE A 6 -37.83 13.17 20.66
N SER A 7 -37.00 13.81 21.49
CA SER A 7 -35.58 14.02 21.17
C SER A 7 -34.83 12.80 21.71
N LEU A 8 -35.05 11.68 21.04
CA LEU A 8 -34.30 10.44 21.23
C LEU A 8 -32.88 10.70 20.75
N PHE A 9 -31.90 10.57 21.65
CA PHE A 9 -30.51 10.26 21.34
C PHE A 9 -30.00 10.84 20.02
N THR A 10 -29.49 12.08 20.06
CA THR A 10 -28.49 12.49 19.07
C THR A 10 -27.23 11.69 19.39
N ILE A 11 -27.20 10.44 18.93
CA ILE A 11 -25.98 9.69 18.75
C ILE A 11 -25.16 10.55 17.81
N LEU A 12 -24.14 11.17 18.37
CA LEU A 12 -22.99 11.61 17.61
C LEU A 12 -22.42 10.33 16.99
N ILE A 13 -22.94 9.95 15.83
CA ILE A 13 -22.23 9.02 14.95
C ILE A 13 -21.06 9.85 14.47
N VAL A 14 -19.96 9.76 15.20
CA VAL A 14 -18.65 9.95 14.62
C VAL A 14 -18.61 8.92 13.51
N THR A 15 -18.86 9.34 12.28
CA THR A 15 -18.51 8.50 11.14
C THR A 15 -16.99 8.47 11.16
N ALA A 16 -16.44 7.43 11.78
CA ALA A 16 -15.16 6.89 11.40
C ALA A 16 -15.33 6.45 9.94
N ILE A 17 -15.18 7.40 9.01
CA ILE A 17 -15.17 7.11 7.59
C ILE A 17 -13.79 6.48 7.37
N ASN A 18 -13.87 5.15 7.31
CA ASN A 18 -12.84 4.13 7.09
C ASN A 18 -11.47 4.65 6.65
N ALA A 19 -10.53 4.64 7.59
CA ALA A 19 -9.10 4.76 7.31
C ALA A 19 -8.49 3.42 6.81
N GLN A 20 -9.17 2.70 5.92
CA GLN A 20 -8.85 1.30 5.57
C GLN A 20 -8.74 1.00 4.06
N GLN A 21 -8.78 2.01 3.19
CA GLN A 21 -9.01 1.78 1.75
C GLN A 21 -7.91 0.99 1.04
N ALA A 22 -6.62 1.26 1.30
CA ALA A 22 -5.53 0.50 0.65
C ALA A 22 -5.37 -0.92 1.23
N ASP A 23 -5.56 -1.09 2.55
CA ASP A 23 -5.57 -2.39 3.22
C ASP A 23 -6.70 -3.29 2.67
N GLU A 24 -7.91 -2.74 2.54
CA GLU A 24 -9.07 -3.45 1.98
C GLU A 24 -8.86 -3.80 0.51
N LEU A 25 -8.31 -2.89 -0.29
CA LEU A 25 -7.99 -3.14 -1.69
C LEU A 25 -6.97 -4.26 -1.86
N PHE A 26 -5.90 -4.23 -1.08
CA PHE A 26 -4.90 -5.28 -1.08
C PHE A 26 -5.51 -6.63 -0.67
N PHE A 27 -6.36 -6.64 0.36
CA PHE A 27 -7.08 -7.83 0.77
C PHE A 27 -8.03 -8.33 -0.32
N GLU A 28 -8.82 -7.46 -0.95
CA GLU A 28 -9.71 -7.80 -2.06
C GLU A 28 -8.95 -8.42 -3.23
N LEU A 29 -7.78 -7.86 -3.55
CA LEU A 29 -6.87 -8.43 -4.56
C LEU A 29 -6.43 -9.85 -4.20
N SER A 30 -6.07 -10.09 -2.93
CA SER A 30 -5.67 -11.42 -2.45
C SER A 30 -6.78 -12.48 -2.51
N GLN A 31 -8.05 -12.05 -2.58
CA GLN A 31 -9.21 -12.94 -2.65
C GLN A 31 -9.64 -13.25 -4.09
N ASN A 32 -8.99 -12.69 -5.11
CA ASN A 32 -9.30 -13.00 -6.51
C ASN A 32 -9.03 -14.49 -6.77
N GLU A 33 -9.88 -15.15 -7.56
CA GLU A 33 -9.79 -16.60 -7.84
C GLU A 33 -8.49 -17.01 -8.55
N ASN A 34 -7.87 -16.06 -9.26
CA ASN A 34 -6.60 -16.23 -9.96
C ASN A 34 -5.42 -15.60 -9.20
N ALA A 35 -5.63 -15.13 -7.96
CA ALA A 35 -4.58 -14.53 -7.16
C ALA A 35 -3.56 -15.58 -6.70
N LYS A 36 -2.27 -15.25 -6.87
CA LYS A 36 -1.15 -15.90 -6.18
C LYS A 36 -0.59 -14.92 -5.17
N THR A 37 -0.50 -15.35 -3.91
CA THR A 37 0.09 -14.54 -2.85
C THR A 37 1.42 -15.14 -2.45
N GLU A 38 2.47 -14.33 -2.52
CA GLU A 38 3.80 -14.64 -2.01
C GLU A 38 4.09 -13.75 -0.81
N THR A 39 4.83 -14.26 0.16
CA THR A 39 5.17 -13.52 1.37
C THR A 39 6.61 -13.78 1.76
N ILE A 40 7.36 -12.70 1.95
CA ILE A 40 8.66 -12.71 2.61
C ILE A 40 8.40 -12.28 4.06
N ASP A 41 8.38 -13.27 4.95
CA ASP A 41 8.16 -13.05 6.38
C ASP A 41 9.38 -12.40 7.05
N SER A 42 9.21 -12.03 8.32
CA SER A 42 10.25 -11.34 9.09
C SER A 42 11.51 -12.16 9.27
N GLU A 43 11.40 -13.48 9.42
CA GLU A 43 12.58 -14.35 9.59
C GLU A 43 13.40 -14.40 8.31
N THR A 44 12.72 -14.51 7.16
CA THR A 44 13.36 -14.49 5.85
C THR A 44 13.94 -13.11 5.55
N MET A 45 13.22 -12.03 5.88
CA MET A 45 13.72 -10.66 5.76
C MET A 45 14.98 -10.44 6.59
N ASP A 46 15.05 -10.96 7.82
CA ASP A 46 16.23 -10.82 8.66
C ASP A 46 17.46 -11.53 8.05
N LEU A 47 17.27 -12.71 7.44
CA LEU A 47 18.32 -13.39 6.69
C LEU A 47 18.79 -12.58 5.46
N LEU A 48 17.86 -11.93 4.76
CA LEU A 48 18.18 -11.08 3.61
C LEU A 48 18.94 -9.82 4.04
N LYS A 49 18.56 -9.20 5.16
CA LYS A 49 19.26 -8.03 5.72
C LYS A 49 20.68 -8.36 6.14
N MET A 50 20.90 -9.52 6.77
CA MET A 50 22.26 -9.96 7.12
C MET A 50 23.17 -10.04 5.89
N LYS A 51 22.67 -10.58 4.78
CA LYS A 51 23.43 -10.63 3.52
C LYS A 51 23.64 -9.24 2.94
N LEU A 52 22.61 -8.39 3.00
CA LEU A 52 22.69 -7.01 2.52
C LEU A 52 23.75 -6.21 3.29
N ASP A 53 23.89 -6.44 4.60
CA ASP A 53 24.92 -5.81 5.44
C ASP A 53 26.34 -6.26 5.10
N GLU A 54 26.52 -7.44 4.50
CA GLU A 54 27.82 -7.92 4.03
C GLU A 54 28.22 -7.32 2.67
N GLU A 55 27.23 -6.95 1.85
CA GLU A 55 27.44 -6.61 0.43
C GLU A 55 27.23 -5.13 0.08
N SER A 56 26.54 -4.35 0.92
CA SER A 56 26.14 -2.97 0.62
C SER A 56 26.97 -1.92 1.36
N ASP A 57 27.24 -0.80 0.67
CA ASP A 57 27.80 0.39 1.29
C ASP A 57 26.81 1.00 2.30
N GLU A 58 27.30 1.53 3.42
CA GLU A 58 26.45 2.16 4.46
C GLU A 58 25.58 3.28 3.89
N ASP A 59 26.04 3.99 2.85
CA ASP A 59 25.34 5.10 2.20
C ASP A 59 24.33 4.66 1.11
N ASN A 60 24.15 3.36 0.90
CA ASN A 60 23.20 2.86 -0.10
C ASN A 60 21.75 3.04 0.40
N ILE A 61 21.00 3.95 -0.24
CA ILE A 61 19.62 4.33 0.14
C ILE A 61 18.70 3.12 0.09
N GLU A 62 18.80 2.29 -0.96
CA GLU A 62 17.98 1.09 -1.11
C GLU A 62 18.19 0.15 0.08
N ALA A 63 19.45 -0.08 0.48
CA ALA A 63 19.80 -0.93 1.61
C ALA A 63 19.34 -0.35 2.95
N GLN A 64 19.49 0.95 3.16
CA GLN A 64 18.98 1.62 4.36
C GLN A 64 17.47 1.49 4.49
N PHE A 65 16.73 1.63 3.39
CA PHE A 65 15.29 1.39 3.36
C PHE A 65 14.96 -0.07 3.68
N PHE A 66 15.59 -1.03 2.99
CA PHE A 66 15.33 -2.47 3.19
C PHE A 66 15.64 -2.96 4.62
N ARG A 67 16.60 -2.36 5.32
CA ARG A 67 16.89 -2.66 6.74
C ARG A 67 15.68 -2.37 7.64
N LYS A 68 14.85 -1.40 7.28
CA LYS A 68 13.65 -0.98 8.02
C LYS A 68 12.42 -1.83 7.70
N VAL A 69 12.47 -2.67 6.66
CA VAL A 69 11.35 -3.52 6.23
C VAL A 69 11.27 -4.78 7.08
N ASN A 70 10.10 -5.05 7.66
CA ASN A 70 9.86 -6.25 8.46
C ASN A 70 9.27 -7.37 7.61
N ASN A 71 8.37 -7.07 6.67
CA ASN A 71 7.78 -8.06 5.79
C ASN A 71 7.38 -7.44 4.45
N ILE A 72 7.31 -8.31 3.44
CA ILE A 72 6.79 -7.97 2.12
C ILE A 72 5.76 -9.02 1.73
N GLN A 73 4.59 -8.58 1.30
CA GLN A 73 3.57 -9.43 0.72
C GLN A 73 3.28 -8.97 -0.71
N ALA A 74 3.29 -9.89 -1.66
CA ALA A 74 2.95 -9.62 -3.04
C ALA A 74 1.76 -10.47 -3.45
N VAL A 75 0.79 -9.86 -4.12
CA VAL A 75 -0.36 -10.53 -4.70
C VAL A 75 -0.32 -10.27 -6.19
N LEU A 76 -0.29 -11.36 -6.95
CA LEU A 76 -0.37 -11.37 -8.40
C LEU A 76 -1.74 -11.89 -8.82
N ALA A 77 -2.62 -11.03 -9.31
CA ALA A 77 -3.92 -11.43 -9.83
C ALA A 77 -3.91 -11.34 -11.35
N SER A 78 -3.70 -12.48 -12.00
CA SER A 78 -3.69 -12.59 -13.47
C SER A 78 -5.08 -12.96 -14.00
N ASP A 79 -5.31 -12.82 -15.31
CA ASP A 79 -6.59 -13.08 -15.97
C ASP A 79 -7.75 -12.30 -15.31
N CYS A 80 -7.47 -11.07 -14.88
CA CYS A 80 -8.49 -10.22 -14.27
C CYS A 80 -9.53 -9.84 -15.34
N LYS A 81 -10.82 -9.98 -15.01
CA LYS A 81 -11.87 -9.44 -15.88
C LYS A 81 -11.71 -7.92 -15.94
N ALA A 82 -11.85 -7.31 -17.11
CA ALA A 82 -11.73 -5.86 -17.28
C ALA A 82 -12.54 -5.04 -16.26
N ASP A 83 -13.75 -5.50 -15.91
CA ASP A 83 -14.59 -4.85 -14.89
C ASP A 83 -13.97 -4.86 -13.47
N TYR A 84 -13.17 -5.87 -13.15
CA TYR A 84 -12.44 -5.98 -11.89
C TYR A 84 -11.27 -5.00 -11.85
N THR A 85 -10.43 -5.00 -12.90
CA THR A 85 -9.31 -4.06 -13.07
C THR A 85 -9.80 -2.61 -12.96
N ALA A 86 -10.84 -2.24 -13.71
CA ALA A 86 -11.44 -0.90 -13.66
C ALA A 86 -12.03 -0.55 -12.28
N SER A 87 -12.54 -1.53 -11.53
CA SER A 87 -13.02 -1.33 -10.17
C SER A 87 -11.87 -1.02 -9.20
N ILE A 88 -10.74 -1.73 -9.31
CA ILE A 88 -9.55 -1.47 -8.49
C ILE A 88 -8.97 -0.09 -8.79
N GLU A 89 -8.79 0.27 -10.07
CA GLU A 89 -8.29 1.60 -10.47
C GLU A 89 -9.16 2.74 -9.94
N LYS A 90 -10.48 2.59 -10.06
CA LYS A 90 -11.43 3.58 -9.57
C LYS A 90 -11.25 3.79 -8.05
N LYS A 91 -11.18 2.70 -7.29
CA LYS A 91 -11.00 2.75 -5.83
C LYS A 91 -9.65 3.35 -5.44
N LEU A 92 -8.58 3.10 -6.19
CA LEU A 92 -7.26 3.69 -5.97
C LEU A 92 -7.24 5.20 -6.26
N THR A 93 -7.89 5.63 -7.34
CA THR A 93 -8.05 7.07 -7.63
C THR A 93 -8.90 7.77 -6.56
N GLU A 94 -9.91 7.09 -6.00
CA GLU A 94 -10.70 7.62 -4.88
C GLU A 94 -9.94 7.63 -3.54
N THR A 95 -8.80 6.95 -3.44
CA THR A 95 -7.96 6.91 -2.22
C THR A 95 -7.11 8.18 -2.06
N GLU A 96 -7.05 9.06 -3.06
CA GLU A 96 -6.01 10.08 -3.21
C GLU A 96 -5.85 11.08 -2.04
N GLU A 97 -6.90 11.46 -1.29
CA GLU A 97 -6.72 12.31 -0.10
C GLU A 97 -7.82 12.10 0.97
N GLY A 98 -7.41 11.82 2.21
CA GLY A 98 -8.26 12.06 3.39
C GLY A 98 -8.67 10.87 4.26
N ASN A 99 -8.13 9.67 4.04
CA ASN A 99 -8.52 8.46 4.79
C ASN A 99 -7.32 7.79 5.52
N GLY A 100 -6.36 8.58 6.01
CA GLY A 100 -5.17 8.04 6.67
C GLY A 100 -4.18 7.34 5.72
N PHE A 101 -4.32 7.61 4.41
CA PHE A 101 -3.38 7.22 3.38
C PHE A 101 -3.04 8.44 2.51
N THR A 102 -1.83 8.46 1.98
CA THR A 102 -1.35 9.47 1.04
C THR A 102 -0.79 8.77 -0.20
N THR A 103 -1.30 9.13 -1.38
CA THR A 103 -0.69 8.73 -2.65
C THR A 103 0.60 9.52 -2.88
N LEU A 104 1.72 8.81 -2.96
CA LEU A 104 3.05 9.37 -3.18
C LEU A 104 3.39 9.46 -4.66
N VAL A 105 3.02 8.44 -5.43
CA VAL A 105 3.24 8.36 -6.87
C VAL A 105 1.99 7.86 -7.55
N LYS A 106 1.63 8.51 -8.66
CA LYS A 106 0.66 8.02 -9.63
C LYS A 106 1.24 8.20 -11.02
N ILE A 107 1.42 7.09 -11.71
CA ILE A 107 1.93 7.02 -13.08
C ILE A 107 0.87 6.29 -13.91
N SER A 108 0.63 6.81 -15.11
CA SER A 108 -0.26 6.21 -16.10
C SER A 108 0.42 6.31 -17.45
N ASP A 109 0.76 5.18 -18.06
CA ASP A 109 1.37 5.11 -19.39
C ASP A 109 0.78 3.97 -20.22
N GLU A 110 0.32 4.27 -21.44
CA GLU A 110 -0.25 3.32 -22.41
C GLU A 110 -1.28 2.26 -21.94
N GLY A 111 -1.87 2.41 -20.75
CA GLY A 111 -2.80 1.45 -20.15
C GLY A 111 -2.29 0.85 -18.83
N ASP A 112 -0.99 0.97 -18.58
CA ASP A 112 -0.34 0.56 -17.35
C ASP A 112 -0.40 1.68 -16.32
N ASN A 113 -0.95 1.37 -15.14
CA ASN A 113 -1.13 2.31 -14.05
C ASN A 113 -0.36 1.86 -12.81
N VAL A 114 0.48 2.73 -12.28
CA VAL A 114 1.25 2.49 -11.06
C VAL A 114 0.86 3.48 -9.98
N TYR A 115 0.50 2.95 -8.81
CA TYR A 115 0.16 3.73 -7.61
C TYR A 115 1.09 3.33 -6.47
N ILE A 116 1.77 4.30 -5.87
CA ILE A 116 2.50 4.11 -4.61
C ILE A 116 1.78 4.90 -3.52
N ILE A 117 1.30 4.21 -2.50
CA ILE A 117 0.44 4.76 -1.46
C ILE A 117 1.03 4.42 -0.10
N LYS A 118 1.26 5.42 0.76
CA LYS A 118 1.66 5.18 2.15
C LYS A 118 0.47 5.27 3.09
N LYS A 119 0.53 4.54 4.19
CA LYS A 119 -0.33 4.74 5.36
C LYS A 119 0.24 5.86 6.23
N ASP A 120 -0.58 6.85 6.58
CA ASP A 120 -0.16 8.04 7.31
C ASP A 120 0.10 7.75 8.79
N THR A 121 -0.66 6.81 9.36
CA THR A 121 -0.55 6.41 10.75
C THR A 121 0.21 5.09 10.89
N ALA A 122 1.06 5.00 11.90
CA ALA A 122 1.66 3.74 12.29
C ALA A 122 0.60 2.75 12.81
N ASN A 123 0.86 1.47 12.57
CA ASN A 123 0.18 0.34 13.18
C ASN A 123 0.50 0.28 14.69
N GLU A 124 -0.21 -0.57 15.43
CA GLU A 124 -0.08 -0.65 16.90
C GLU A 124 1.34 -1.00 17.37
N ASP A 125 2.09 -1.74 16.55
CA ASP A 125 3.48 -2.13 16.78
C ASP A 125 4.50 -1.06 16.36
N GLY A 126 4.05 0.09 15.87
CA GLY A 126 4.90 1.18 15.38
C GLY A 126 5.44 0.97 13.97
N THR A 127 4.98 -0.04 13.24
CA THR A 127 5.27 -0.21 11.81
C THR A 127 4.36 0.68 10.95
N ARG A 128 4.74 0.92 9.70
CA ARG A 128 3.93 1.57 8.68
C ARG A 128 3.91 0.72 7.43
N ASP A 129 2.82 0.87 6.68
CA ASP A 129 2.59 0.17 5.44
C ASP A 129 2.80 1.09 4.24
N LEU A 130 3.51 0.58 3.23
CA LEU A 130 3.61 1.12 1.88
C LEU A 130 2.97 0.13 0.92
N TYR A 131 2.07 0.60 0.08
CA TYR A 131 1.40 -0.19 -0.94
C TYR A 131 1.89 0.26 -2.31
N ILE A 132 2.18 -0.69 -3.18
CA ILE A 132 2.46 -0.47 -4.59
C ILE A 132 1.43 -1.28 -5.36
N PHE A 133 0.65 -0.62 -6.20
CA PHE A 133 -0.26 -1.27 -7.13
C PHE A 133 0.24 -1.02 -8.55
N VAL A 134 0.45 -2.09 -9.30
CA VAL A 134 0.70 -2.06 -10.75
C VAL A 134 -0.49 -2.71 -11.41
N ILE A 135 -1.11 -2.00 -12.34
CA ILE A 135 -2.35 -2.40 -12.97
C ILE A 135 -2.16 -2.32 -14.47
N ASP A 136 -2.38 -3.43 -15.14
CA ASP A 136 -2.50 -3.50 -16.58
C ASP A 136 -3.82 -4.20 -16.97
N ASP A 137 -4.09 -4.31 -18.26
CA ASP A 137 -5.34 -4.88 -18.79
C ASP A 137 -5.53 -6.38 -18.47
N GLU A 138 -4.45 -7.12 -18.21
CA GLU A 138 -4.44 -8.58 -18.03
C GLU A 138 -4.15 -9.00 -16.58
N GLU A 139 -3.41 -8.18 -15.84
CA GLU A 139 -2.82 -8.46 -14.55
C GLU A 139 -2.92 -7.25 -13.60
N THR A 140 -3.14 -7.55 -12.33
CA THR A 140 -3.03 -6.57 -11.25
C THR A 140 -2.11 -7.11 -10.17
N ILE A 141 -1.06 -6.35 -9.89
CA ILE A 141 -0.08 -6.65 -8.87
C ILE A 141 -0.28 -5.70 -7.70
N GLY A 142 -0.43 -6.25 -6.50
CA GLY A 142 -0.39 -5.50 -5.26
C GLY A 142 0.83 -5.92 -4.45
N ILE A 143 1.63 -4.97 -3.99
CA ILE A 143 2.74 -5.20 -3.06
C ILE A 143 2.47 -4.39 -1.79
N ARG A 144 2.54 -5.06 -0.64
CA ARG A 144 2.51 -4.43 0.68
C ARG A 144 3.88 -4.61 1.32
N ILE A 145 4.49 -3.50 1.71
CA ILE A 145 5.75 -3.46 2.45
C ILE A 145 5.44 -2.90 3.83
N THR A 146 5.72 -3.70 4.86
CA THR A 146 5.48 -3.29 6.26
C THR A 146 6.82 -3.16 6.97
N GLY A 147 7.02 -2.08 7.73
CA GLY A 147 8.29 -1.87 8.44
C GLY A 147 8.33 -0.61 9.31
N HIS A 148 9.43 -0.39 10.02
CA HIS A 148 9.64 0.82 10.83
C HIS A 148 10.19 1.97 9.98
N MET A 149 9.34 2.53 9.12
CA MET A 149 9.69 3.57 8.16
C MET A 149 9.13 4.93 8.60
N SER A 150 9.89 5.99 8.34
CA SER A 150 9.48 7.38 8.53
C SER A 150 8.98 8.00 7.22
N ASP A 151 8.43 9.22 7.27
CA ASP A 151 8.10 9.95 6.03
C ASP A 151 9.35 10.28 5.20
N GLU A 152 10.47 10.55 5.86
CA GLU A 152 11.76 10.80 5.20
C GLU A 152 12.23 9.57 4.42
N ASP A 153 12.03 8.36 4.97
CA ASP A 153 12.38 7.11 4.28
C ASP A 153 11.61 6.93 2.97
N PHE A 154 10.31 7.28 2.97
CA PHE A 154 9.51 7.23 1.76
C PHE A 154 9.96 8.29 0.74
N ASP A 155 10.23 9.51 1.20
CA ASP A 155 10.70 10.58 0.34
C ASP A 155 12.08 10.28 -0.27
N GLU A 156 12.97 9.59 0.45
CA GLU A 156 14.28 9.20 -0.02
C GLU A 156 14.24 8.06 -1.04
N ILE A 157 13.51 6.98 -0.75
CA ILE A 157 13.44 5.84 -1.66
C ILE A 157 12.74 6.20 -2.98
N LEU A 158 11.80 7.16 -2.95
CA LEU A 158 11.14 7.66 -4.16
C LEU A 158 12.00 8.64 -4.98
N LYS A 159 13.01 9.26 -4.37
CA LYS A 159 13.99 10.08 -5.11
C LYS A 159 15.01 9.21 -5.84
N ASP A 160 15.18 7.96 -5.43
CA ASP A 160 16.05 7.03 -6.13
C ASP A 160 15.44 6.66 -7.49
N LYS A 161 16.09 7.16 -8.55
CA LYS A 161 15.62 6.99 -9.92
C LYS A 161 15.53 5.53 -10.35
N LYS A 162 16.37 4.65 -9.77
CA LYS A 162 16.33 3.23 -10.12
C LYS A 162 15.01 2.56 -9.71
N LEU A 163 14.41 2.99 -8.60
CA LEU A 163 13.11 2.44 -8.18
C LEU A 163 12.03 2.82 -9.19
N ILE A 164 11.98 4.10 -9.59
CA ILE A 164 11.02 4.58 -10.60
C ILE A 164 11.29 3.94 -11.97
N ASP A 165 12.55 3.83 -12.37
CA ASP A 165 12.95 3.23 -13.65
C ASP A 165 12.72 1.71 -13.69
N SER A 166 12.64 1.02 -12.54
CA SER A 166 12.33 -0.42 -12.46
C SER A 166 10.84 -0.76 -12.60
N LEU A 167 9.98 0.27 -12.61
CA LEU A 167 8.54 0.14 -12.81
C LEU A 167 8.14 0.29 -14.30
N TYR A 168 9.12 0.46 -15.18
CA TYR A 168 9.01 0.47 -16.65
C TYR A 168 9.97 -0.57 -17.26
#